data_AF-A5K636-F1
#
_entry.id   AF-A5K636-F1
#
_cell.length_a   1.000
_cell.length_b   1.000
_cell.length_c   1.000
_cell.angle_alpha   90.00
_cell.angle_beta   90.00
_cell.angle_gamma   90.00
#
_symmetry.space_group_name_H-M   'P 1'
#
loop_
_entity.id
_entity.type
_entity.pdbx_description
1 polymer ?
#
loop_
_entity_poly.entity_id
_entity_poly.type
_entity_poly.pdbx_seq_one_letter_code
_entity_poly.pdbx_strand_id
1 'polypeptide(L)'
;MSRVNFFALPLICFLLHGLAALAKIAIENPPFVFGNSGEDKLKRAFLNVDTPWDNDDVLSKPPYSLYVTLENFPNPFIHASLCNRNGLNYSYVCDPNKILSRSTADKLEEILSYQRRNSSHHCADRGEVPYVLGVALIERLPYGVSAETFSSQILEHWKLGNRNCNDGILLLFVKDDATFVLKWRKGAQSIINFRTATAMNKSFNMYIRRYSLEYSILRAVTLTSQYLTEEIIPPTQTAQIVVALTIGIVVGLGYLACILIVFSDAQKGNI
;
A
#
# COMPACT_ATOMS: atom_id res chain seq x y z
N MET A 1 -11.44 -39.24 48.44
CA MET A 1 -11.37 -39.52 46.99
C MET A 1 -12.33 -38.57 46.27
N SER A 2 -11.85 -37.43 45.77
CA SER A 2 -12.67 -36.54 44.93
C SER A 2 -12.21 -36.69 43.49
N ARG A 3 -13.12 -37.15 42.63
CA ARG A 3 -12.86 -37.43 41.21
C ARG A 3 -12.59 -36.10 40.50
N VAL A 4 -11.34 -35.88 40.10
CA VAL A 4 -10.98 -34.87 39.11
C VAL A 4 -11.69 -35.27 37.81
N ASN A 5 -12.67 -34.48 37.38
CA ASN A 5 -13.42 -34.72 36.15
C ASN A 5 -12.47 -34.61 34.94
N PHE A 6 -11.97 -35.77 34.51
CA PHE A 6 -11.11 -35.97 33.33
C PHE A 6 -11.75 -35.55 32.00
N PHE A 7 -13.03 -35.15 32.00
CA PHE A 7 -13.77 -34.71 30.82
C PHE A 7 -13.53 -33.23 30.43
N ALA A 8 -12.94 -32.39 31.28
CA ALA A 8 -12.69 -30.98 30.94
C ALA A 8 -11.40 -30.77 30.10
N LEU A 9 -10.38 -31.61 30.29
CA LEU A 9 -9.13 -31.56 29.55
C LEU A 9 -9.28 -31.77 28.03
N PRO A 10 -10.07 -32.74 27.54
CA PRO A 10 -10.25 -32.94 26.10
C PRO A 10 -11.05 -31.81 25.45
N LEU A 11 -11.96 -31.15 26.19
CA LEU A 11 -12.74 -30.02 25.67
C LEU A 11 -11.87 -28.77 25.44
N ILE A 12 -10.94 -28.51 26.38
CA ILE A 12 -9.98 -27.40 26.27
C ILE A 12 -8.97 -27.67 25.14
N CYS A 13 -8.52 -28.91 24.97
CA CYS A 13 -7.67 -29.30 23.83
C CYS A 13 -8.43 -29.19 22.50
N PHE A 14 -9.72 -29.53 22.44
CA PHE A 14 -10.56 -29.36 21.24
C PHE A 14 -10.76 -27.89 20.88
N LEU A 15 -10.95 -27.00 21.87
CA LEU A 15 -11.07 -25.56 21.63
C LEU A 15 -9.74 -24.95 21.14
N LEU A 16 -8.60 -25.39 21.70
CA LEU A 16 -7.27 -24.96 21.25
C LEU A 16 -6.92 -25.50 19.86
N HIS A 17 -7.29 -26.75 19.52
CA HIS A 17 -7.15 -27.29 18.17
C HIS A 17 -8.11 -26.64 17.17
N GLY A 18 -9.33 -26.29 17.57
CA GLY A 18 -10.29 -25.55 16.73
C GLY A 18 -9.77 -24.15 16.38
N LEU A 19 -9.17 -23.45 17.35
CA LEU A 19 -8.52 -22.15 17.13
C LEU A 19 -7.27 -22.25 16.24
N ALA A 20 -6.48 -23.32 16.36
CA ALA A 20 -5.34 -23.57 15.48
C ALA A 20 -5.77 -24.00 14.05
N ALA A 21 -6.92 -24.65 13.90
CA ALA A 21 -7.50 -25.01 12.61
C ALA A 21 -8.10 -23.79 11.88
N LEU A 22 -8.68 -22.84 12.62
CA LEU A 22 -9.12 -21.54 12.10
C LEU A 22 -7.97 -20.61 11.69
N ALA A 23 -6.73 -20.88 12.15
CA ALA A 23 -5.54 -20.14 11.75
C ALA A 23 -4.92 -20.62 10.42
N LYS A 24 -5.45 -21.67 9.78
CA LYS A 24 -5.16 -21.97 8.37
C LYS A 24 -6.08 -21.12 7.49
N ILE A 25 -5.76 -19.83 7.39
CA ILE A 25 -6.30 -19.00 6.33
C ILE A 25 -5.72 -19.53 5.01
N ALA A 26 -6.62 -20.03 4.17
CA ALA A 26 -6.31 -20.48 2.82
C ALA A 26 -5.68 -19.33 2.02
N ILE A 27 -4.52 -19.59 1.43
CA ILE A 27 -4.06 -18.81 0.28
C ILE A 27 -4.89 -19.29 -0.91
N GLU A 28 -6.12 -18.77 -1.03
CA GLU A 28 -6.86 -18.87 -2.28
C GLU A 28 -6.20 -17.92 -3.28
N ASN A 29 -5.47 -18.51 -4.23
CA ASN A 29 -5.14 -17.83 -5.46
C ASN A 29 -6.47 -17.47 -6.16
N PRO A 30 -6.70 -16.22 -6.59
CA PRO A 30 -7.86 -15.96 -7.42
C PRO A 30 -7.67 -16.61 -8.80
N PRO A 31 -8.70 -17.26 -9.37
CA PRO A 31 -8.63 -17.79 -10.71
C PRO A 31 -8.90 -16.66 -11.70
N PHE A 32 -7.85 -15.99 -12.18
CA PHE A 32 -7.98 -15.12 -13.35
C PHE A 32 -7.42 -15.83 -14.57
N VAL A 33 -8.30 -16.51 -15.29
CA VAL A 33 -8.06 -16.95 -16.67
C VAL A 33 -8.63 -15.88 -17.59
N PHE A 34 -7.78 -15.22 -18.36
CA PHE A 34 -8.21 -14.31 -19.42
C PHE A 34 -8.25 -15.07 -20.75
N GLY A 35 -9.41 -15.06 -21.40
CA GLY A 35 -9.60 -15.60 -22.73
C GLY A 35 -8.95 -14.71 -23.79
N ASN A 36 -8.06 -15.28 -24.60
CA ASN A 36 -7.54 -14.67 -25.82
C ASN A 36 -8.65 -14.62 -26.87
N SER A 37 -9.38 -13.51 -26.98
CA SER A 37 -10.36 -13.31 -28.07
C SER A 37 -10.36 -11.89 -28.65
N GLY A 38 -9.32 -11.09 -28.41
CA GLY A 38 -9.24 -9.70 -28.88
C GLY A 38 -8.08 -9.35 -29.82
N GLU A 39 -7.09 -10.23 -29.97
CA GLU A 39 -5.82 -9.89 -30.65
C GLU A 39 -5.92 -9.75 -32.18
N ASP A 40 -6.95 -10.31 -32.82
CA ASP A 40 -7.02 -10.38 -34.29
C ASP A 40 -7.83 -9.25 -34.95
N LYS A 41 -8.58 -8.46 -34.17
CA LYS A 41 -9.34 -7.32 -34.71
C LYS A 41 -8.59 -5.99 -34.66
N LEU A 42 -7.60 -5.84 -33.78
CA LEU A 42 -6.85 -4.59 -33.61
C LEU A 42 -5.66 -4.45 -34.58
N LYS A 43 -5.12 -5.57 -35.10
CA LYS A 43 -4.00 -5.55 -36.06
C LYS A 43 -4.37 -5.06 -37.45
N ARG A 44 -5.66 -5.05 -37.82
CA ARG A 44 -6.12 -4.62 -39.16
C ARG A 44 -6.41 -3.13 -39.29
N ALA A 45 -6.48 -2.38 -38.19
CA ALA A 45 -6.82 -0.95 -38.21
C ALA A 45 -5.61 0.00 -38.19
N PHE A 46 -4.39 -0.51 -37.95
CA PHE A 46 -3.19 0.32 -37.73
C PHE A 46 -2.17 0.30 -38.87
N LEU A 47 -2.45 -0.35 -40.00
CA LEU A 47 -1.48 -0.49 -41.11
C LEU A 47 -1.74 0.41 -42.32
N ASN A 48 -2.70 1.33 -42.29
CA ASN A 48 -2.95 2.24 -43.42
C ASN A 48 -3.14 3.68 -42.95
N VAL A 49 -2.04 4.39 -42.66
CA VAL A 49 -1.96 5.85 -42.83
C VAL A 49 -0.54 6.17 -43.28
N ASP A 50 -0.35 6.16 -44.60
CA ASP A 50 0.77 6.82 -45.25
C ASP A 50 0.46 8.32 -45.33
N THR A 51 1.26 9.16 -44.69
CA THR A 51 1.35 10.58 -45.06
C THR A 51 2.79 11.09 -45.01
N PRO A 52 3.11 12.07 -45.88
CA PRO A 52 4.45 12.22 -46.45
C PRO A 52 5.37 13.11 -45.60
N TRP A 53 6.65 12.76 -45.63
CA TRP A 53 7.76 13.59 -45.17
C TRP A 53 7.93 14.80 -46.10
N ASP A 54 7.95 16.01 -45.54
CA ASP A 54 8.50 17.18 -46.22
C ASP A 54 9.13 18.16 -45.19
N ASN A 55 10.46 18.10 -45.14
CA ASN A 55 11.46 19.14 -44.99
C ASN A 55 11.43 20.16 -43.83
N ASP A 56 12.48 20.04 -43.01
CA ASP A 56 13.52 21.04 -42.72
C ASP A 56 13.09 22.44 -42.27
N ASP A 57 13.40 22.77 -41.01
CA ASP A 57 14.44 23.76 -40.66
C ASP A 57 14.24 24.26 -39.21
N VAL A 58 14.70 23.50 -38.21
CA VAL A 58 15.02 24.02 -36.86
C VAL A 58 16.26 23.28 -36.34
N LEU A 59 17.40 23.65 -36.89
CA LEU A 59 18.70 23.44 -36.27
C LEU A 59 18.73 24.16 -34.91
N SER A 60 19.34 23.53 -33.91
CA SER A 60 19.84 24.11 -32.65
C SER A 60 18.89 24.26 -31.45
N LYS A 61 18.37 23.14 -30.93
CA LYS A 61 18.33 22.95 -29.47
C LYS A 61 19.19 21.75 -29.09
N PRO A 62 20.13 21.87 -28.14
CA PRO A 62 20.82 20.70 -27.60
C PRO A 62 19.75 19.72 -27.08
N PRO A 63 20.00 18.40 -27.13
CA PRO A 63 19.03 17.43 -26.64
C PRO A 63 18.69 17.84 -25.21
N TYR A 64 17.39 17.98 -24.94
CA TYR A 64 16.88 18.22 -23.59
C TYR A 64 17.74 17.47 -22.59
N SER A 65 18.35 18.20 -21.65
CA SER A 65 19.15 17.64 -20.57
C SER A 65 18.45 16.38 -20.06
N LEU A 66 19.12 15.24 -20.19
CA LEU A 66 18.63 13.90 -19.81
C LEU A 66 18.29 13.79 -18.30
N TYR A 67 18.56 14.85 -17.53
CA TYR A 67 18.35 14.94 -16.09
C TYR A 67 17.02 15.63 -15.79
N VAL A 68 16.11 14.92 -15.13
CA VAL A 68 14.86 15.50 -14.65
C VAL A 68 15.14 16.28 -13.36
N THR A 69 14.95 17.60 -13.41
CA THR A 69 15.00 18.49 -12.24
C THR A 69 13.62 18.64 -11.61
N LEU A 70 13.52 19.22 -10.40
CA LEU A 70 12.22 19.50 -9.78
C LEU A 70 11.30 20.34 -10.68
N GLU A 71 11.87 21.35 -11.35
CA GLU A 71 11.14 22.24 -12.25
C GLU A 71 10.57 21.53 -13.48
N ASN A 72 11.21 20.43 -13.89
CA ASN A 72 10.83 19.66 -15.07
C ASN A 72 10.08 18.37 -14.71
N PHE A 73 10.03 17.98 -13.43
CA PHE A 73 9.29 16.79 -13.02
C PHE A 73 7.79 17.10 -13.07
N PRO A 74 7.00 16.38 -13.90
CA PRO A 74 5.64 16.79 -14.17
C PRO A 74 4.71 16.60 -12.96
N ASN A 75 3.65 17.41 -12.93
CA ASN A 75 2.57 17.27 -11.95
C ASN A 75 1.42 16.46 -12.57
N PRO A 76 1.16 15.21 -12.09
CA PRO A 76 0.16 14.33 -12.69
C PRO A 76 -1.28 14.80 -12.43
N PHE A 77 -1.50 15.77 -11.53
CA PHE A 77 -2.83 16.37 -11.28
C PHE A 77 -3.18 17.51 -12.23
N ILE A 78 -2.19 18.02 -12.97
CA ILE A 78 -2.36 19.13 -13.93
C ILE A 78 -2.14 18.60 -15.36
N HIS A 79 -1.05 17.84 -15.57
CA HIS A 79 -0.63 17.35 -16.87
C HIS A 79 -0.29 15.85 -16.81
N ALA A 80 -1.30 15.01 -16.66
CA ALA A 80 -1.14 13.55 -16.61
C ALA A 80 -0.44 12.96 -17.86
N SER A 81 -0.62 13.58 -19.04
CA SER A 81 0.05 13.16 -20.27
C SER A 81 1.58 13.21 -20.17
N LEU A 82 2.15 14.24 -19.51
CA LEU A 82 3.59 14.36 -19.29
C LEU A 82 4.16 13.29 -18.35
N CYS A 83 3.28 12.69 -17.55
CA CYS A 83 3.56 11.58 -16.65
C CYS A 83 3.37 10.21 -17.31
N ASN A 84 3.30 10.14 -18.65
CA ASN A 84 2.98 8.94 -19.43
C ASN A 84 1.58 8.37 -19.15
N ARG A 85 0.63 9.23 -18.78
CA ARG A 85 -0.78 8.86 -18.49
C ARG A 85 -1.74 9.54 -19.48
N ASN A 86 -1.55 9.25 -20.78
CA ASN A 86 -2.34 9.84 -21.86
C ASN A 86 -3.83 9.49 -21.77
N GLY A 87 -4.70 10.48 -21.98
CA GLY A 87 -6.16 10.31 -21.95
C GLY A 87 -6.79 10.45 -20.56
N LEU A 88 -5.99 10.71 -19.51
CA LEU A 88 -6.50 11.02 -18.17
C LEU A 88 -6.40 12.52 -17.89
N ASN A 89 -7.38 13.06 -17.15
CA ASN A 89 -7.36 14.45 -16.69
C ASN A 89 -6.38 14.64 -15.52
N TYR A 90 -6.26 13.62 -14.67
CA TYR A 90 -5.31 13.55 -13.57
C TYR A 90 -4.91 12.09 -13.33
N SER A 91 -3.79 11.88 -12.64
CA SER A 91 -3.35 10.57 -12.17
C SER A 91 -2.65 10.71 -10.81
N TYR A 92 -2.58 9.62 -10.07
CA TYR A 92 -1.77 9.56 -8.84
C TYR A 92 -0.43 8.86 -9.07
N VAL A 93 -0.13 8.54 -10.34
CA VAL A 93 1.14 7.97 -10.78
C VAL A 93 1.79 8.94 -11.74
N CYS A 94 3.07 9.25 -11.51
CA CYS A 94 3.88 9.98 -12.47
C CYS A 94 5.11 9.18 -12.90
N ASP A 95 5.17 8.85 -14.19
CA ASP A 95 6.24 8.08 -14.81
C ASP A 95 6.70 8.72 -16.15
N PRO A 96 7.37 9.89 -16.10
CA PRO A 96 7.83 10.58 -17.31
C PRO A 96 8.85 9.77 -18.10
N ASN A 97 9.62 8.89 -17.44
CA ASN A 97 10.67 8.06 -18.05
C ASN A 97 10.15 6.72 -18.61
N LYS A 98 8.84 6.45 -18.55
CA LYS A 98 8.22 5.20 -19.06
C LYS A 98 8.85 3.94 -18.45
N ILE A 99 9.13 3.98 -17.15
CA ILE A 99 9.66 2.85 -16.37
C ILE A 99 8.62 1.72 -16.31
N LEU A 100 7.33 2.04 -16.33
CA LEU A 100 6.24 1.09 -16.30
C LEU A 100 5.60 0.89 -17.68
N SER A 101 5.23 -0.36 -17.94
CA SER A 101 4.21 -0.68 -18.94
C SER A 101 2.87 0.00 -18.61
N ARG A 102 2.10 0.32 -19.65
CA ARG A 102 0.76 0.93 -19.50
C ARG A 102 -0.15 0.09 -18.62
N SER A 103 -0.12 -1.23 -18.78
CA SER A 103 -0.89 -2.16 -17.97
C SER A 103 -0.53 -2.13 -16.49
N THR A 104 0.76 -2.00 -16.15
CA THR A 104 1.18 -1.91 -14.75
C THR A 104 0.81 -0.56 -14.16
N ALA A 105 0.97 0.53 -14.93
CA ALA A 105 0.53 1.86 -14.50
C ALA A 105 -0.99 1.93 -14.27
N ASP A 106 -1.80 1.26 -15.09
CA ASP A 106 -3.25 1.16 -14.91
C ASP A 106 -3.62 0.38 -13.64
N LYS A 107 -2.92 -0.74 -13.35
CA LYS A 107 -3.08 -1.49 -12.10
C LYS A 107 -2.69 -0.66 -10.87
N LEU A 108 -1.64 0.15 -10.97
CA LEU A 108 -1.27 1.06 -9.88
C LEU A 108 -2.38 2.08 -9.62
N GLU A 109 -2.94 2.68 -10.67
CA GLU A 109 -4.03 3.65 -10.53
C GLU A 109 -5.27 2.99 -9.90
N GLU A 110 -5.57 1.73 -10.25
CA GLU A 110 -6.64 0.94 -9.62
C GLU A 110 -6.40 0.75 -8.12
N ILE A 111 -5.18 0.34 -7.72
CA ILE A 111 -4.79 0.19 -6.31
C ILE A 111 -4.93 1.52 -5.56
N LEU A 112 -4.45 2.62 -6.14
CA LEU A 112 -4.53 3.95 -5.53
C LEU A 112 -5.99 4.42 -5.42
N SER A 113 -6.82 4.11 -6.41
CA SER A 113 -8.27 4.38 -6.34
C SER A 113 -8.97 3.52 -5.30
N TYR A 114 -8.55 2.27 -5.11
CA TYR A 114 -9.05 1.41 -4.04
C TYR A 114 -8.65 1.97 -2.67
N GLN A 115 -7.37 2.31 -2.48
CA GLN A 115 -6.84 2.92 -1.27
C GLN A 115 -7.64 4.15 -0.84
N ARG A 116 -7.88 5.08 -1.77
CA ARG A 116 -8.65 6.30 -1.46
C ARG A 116 -10.11 6.04 -1.08
N ARG A 117 -10.73 4.97 -1.58
CA ARG A 117 -12.12 4.62 -1.26
C ARG A 117 -12.25 3.87 0.07
N ASN A 118 -11.19 3.23 0.53
CA ASN A 118 -11.20 2.32 1.68
C ASN A 118 -10.24 2.76 2.79
N SER A 119 -9.83 4.02 2.79
CA SER A 119 -9.07 4.60 3.89
C SER A 119 -9.72 5.91 4.32
N SER A 120 -9.64 6.21 5.61
CA SER A 120 -10.10 7.49 6.16
C SER A 120 -9.24 7.89 7.35
N HIS A 121 -9.22 9.19 7.59
CA HIS A 121 -8.75 9.77 8.83
C HIS A 121 -9.47 11.07 9.12
N HIS A 122 -9.47 11.45 10.38
CA HIS A 122 -10.06 12.70 10.81
C HIS A 122 -9.14 13.89 10.51
N CYS A 123 -9.65 14.87 9.78
CA CYS A 123 -9.05 16.17 9.53
C CYS A 123 -9.90 17.27 10.16
N ALA A 124 -9.31 18.12 11.01
CA ALA A 124 -10.04 19.13 11.78
C ALA A 124 -10.92 20.06 10.90
N ASP A 125 -10.45 20.42 9.72
CA ASP A 125 -11.14 21.35 8.80
C ASP A 125 -12.22 20.66 7.95
N ARG A 126 -12.19 19.33 7.79
CA ARG A 126 -12.97 18.60 6.77
C ARG A 126 -13.71 17.35 7.29
N GLY A 127 -13.52 16.98 8.55
CA GLY A 127 -14.02 15.73 9.09
C GLY A 127 -13.27 14.53 8.52
N GLU A 128 -13.99 13.44 8.23
CA GLU A 128 -13.40 12.23 7.66
C GLU A 128 -13.02 12.44 6.19
N VAL A 129 -11.73 12.26 5.89
CA VAL A 129 -11.18 12.35 4.54
C VAL A 129 -10.21 11.19 4.28
N PRO A 130 -10.08 10.72 3.03
CA PRO A 130 -9.17 9.62 2.72
C PRO A 130 -7.71 10.08 2.73
N TYR A 131 -6.79 9.17 3.04
CA TYR A 131 -5.36 9.43 2.81
C TYR A 131 -5.08 9.56 1.31
N VAL A 132 -4.11 10.41 0.96
CA VAL A 132 -3.74 10.66 -0.44
C VAL A 132 -2.34 10.12 -0.71
N LEU A 133 -2.27 8.95 -1.33
CA LEU A 133 -1.03 8.34 -1.80
C LEU A 133 -0.75 8.69 -3.27
N GLY A 134 0.43 9.24 -3.54
CA GLY A 134 0.98 9.47 -4.88
C GLY A 134 2.23 8.63 -5.12
N VAL A 135 2.49 8.30 -6.38
CA VAL A 135 3.64 7.51 -6.82
C VAL A 135 4.43 8.31 -7.85
N ALA A 136 5.71 8.53 -7.58
CA ALA A 136 6.64 9.20 -8.49
C ALA A 136 7.75 8.22 -8.91
N LEU A 137 7.97 8.09 -10.21
CA LEU A 137 9.02 7.24 -10.77
C LEU A 137 9.97 8.10 -11.57
N ILE A 138 11.26 7.91 -11.35
CA ILE A 138 12.31 8.65 -12.05
C ILE A 138 13.45 7.72 -12.39
N GLU A 139 14.05 7.90 -13.56
CA GLU A 139 15.18 7.07 -13.97
C GLU A 139 16.42 7.37 -13.13
N ARG A 140 16.80 8.65 -13.06
CA ARG A 140 18.01 9.12 -12.38
C ARG A 140 17.76 10.49 -11.75
N LEU A 141 18.32 10.71 -10.55
CA LEU A 141 18.32 12.01 -9.90
C LEU A 141 19.42 12.94 -10.43
N PRO A 142 19.23 14.28 -10.37
CA PRO A 142 20.29 15.24 -10.61
C PRO A 142 21.46 15.04 -9.64
N TYR A 143 22.68 15.33 -10.11
CA TYR A 143 23.88 15.22 -9.28
C TYR A 143 23.77 16.10 -8.02
N GLY A 144 24.13 15.54 -6.87
CA GLY A 144 24.08 16.23 -5.58
C GLY A 144 22.69 16.31 -4.93
N VAL A 145 21.64 15.79 -5.57
CA VAL A 145 20.29 15.77 -5.01
C VAL A 145 20.00 14.39 -4.43
N SER A 146 19.63 14.33 -3.15
CA SER A 146 19.22 13.07 -2.52
C SER A 146 17.75 12.74 -2.85
N ALA A 147 17.42 11.45 -2.92
CA ALA A 147 16.05 10.98 -3.10
C ALA A 147 15.11 11.47 -1.98
N GLU A 148 15.63 11.62 -0.76
CA GLU A 148 14.93 12.17 0.40
C GLU A 148 14.55 13.66 0.23
N THR A 149 15.49 14.46 -0.29
CA THR A 149 15.26 15.87 -0.60
C THR A 149 14.27 16.01 -1.76
N PHE A 150 14.49 15.25 -2.84
CA PHE A 150 13.67 15.33 -4.05
C PHE A 150 12.22 14.91 -3.80
N SER A 151 12.00 13.81 -3.05
CA SER A 151 10.65 13.38 -2.67
C SER A 151 9.92 14.41 -1.81
N SER A 152 10.63 15.09 -0.90
CA SER A 152 10.05 16.18 -0.09
C SER A 152 9.62 17.37 -0.97
N GLN A 153 10.46 17.73 -1.95
CA GLN A 153 10.16 18.79 -2.89
C GLN A 153 8.96 18.45 -3.81
N ILE A 154 8.86 17.20 -4.31
CA ILE A 154 7.70 16.75 -5.09
C ILE A 154 6.42 16.82 -4.26
N LEU A 155 6.47 16.35 -3.01
CA LEU A 155 5.33 16.35 -2.10
C LEU A 155 4.79 17.78 -1.85
N GLU A 156 5.67 18.77 -1.88
CA GLU A 156 5.32 20.19 -1.81
C GLU A 156 4.83 20.75 -3.15
N HIS A 157 5.57 20.49 -4.23
CA HIS A 157 5.27 20.98 -5.57
C HIS A 157 3.90 20.49 -6.07
N TRP A 158 3.58 19.22 -5.82
CA TRP A 158 2.27 18.65 -6.17
C TRP A 158 1.14 19.10 -5.26
N LYS A 159 1.46 19.75 -4.13
CA LYS A 159 0.51 20.04 -3.04
C LYS A 159 -0.29 18.79 -2.67
N LEU A 160 0.40 17.65 -2.62
CA LEU A 160 -0.23 16.35 -2.43
C LEU A 160 -0.89 16.28 -1.05
N GLY A 161 -2.16 15.87 -1.03
CA GLY A 161 -2.99 15.81 0.17
C GLY A 161 -4.32 16.54 0.02
N ASN A 162 -5.21 16.32 0.97
CA ASN A 162 -6.38 17.14 1.15
C ASN A 162 -5.97 18.53 1.66
N ARG A 163 -6.66 19.57 1.16
CA ARG A 163 -6.39 20.95 1.53
C ARG A 163 -6.50 21.13 3.04
N ASN A 164 -5.44 21.66 3.64
CA ASN A 164 -5.25 21.91 5.08
C ASN A 164 -5.12 20.66 5.98
N CYS A 165 -5.17 19.44 5.45
CA CYS A 165 -5.08 18.23 6.27
C CYS A 165 -3.64 17.72 6.46
N ASN A 166 -2.69 18.16 5.61
CA ASN A 166 -1.29 17.74 5.65
C ASN A 166 -1.14 16.21 5.68
N ASP A 167 -1.88 15.51 4.83
CA ASP A 167 -2.07 14.05 4.80
C ASP A 167 -1.53 13.40 3.52
N GLY A 168 -0.80 14.17 2.70
CA GLY A 168 -0.14 13.67 1.50
C GLY A 168 0.98 12.70 1.81
N ILE A 169 1.03 11.62 1.04
CA ILE A 169 2.03 10.56 1.12
C ILE A 169 2.56 10.32 -0.28
N LEU A 170 3.89 10.32 -0.45
CA LEU A 170 4.56 10.09 -1.71
C LEU A 170 5.47 8.88 -1.60
N LEU A 171 5.30 7.91 -2.50
CA LEU A 171 6.27 6.86 -2.74
C LEU A 171 7.08 7.21 -3.99
N LEU A 172 8.36 7.55 -3.80
CA LEU A 172 9.32 7.78 -4.88
C LEU A 172 10.10 6.49 -5.15
N PHE A 173 10.31 6.17 -6.43
CA PHE A 173 11.25 5.15 -6.85
C PHE A 173 12.27 5.74 -7.85
N VAL A 174 13.56 5.52 -7.57
CA VAL A 174 14.67 5.90 -8.44
C VAL A 174 15.25 4.65 -9.08
N LYS A 175 15.16 4.53 -10.40
CA LYS A 175 15.53 3.31 -11.14
C LYS A 175 17.02 3.00 -11.05
N ASP A 176 17.88 3.97 -11.32
CA ASP A 176 19.34 3.78 -11.37
C ASP A 176 19.92 3.40 -10.01
N ASP A 177 19.39 4.00 -8.94
CA ASP A 177 19.78 3.69 -7.56
C ASP A 177 19.03 2.47 -7.01
N ALA A 178 18.06 1.94 -7.75
CA ALA A 178 17.13 0.89 -7.34
C ALA A 178 16.58 1.13 -5.91
N THR A 179 16.18 2.36 -5.60
CA THR A 179 15.84 2.77 -4.23
C THR A 179 14.42 3.33 -4.15
N PHE A 180 13.68 2.89 -3.13
CA PHE A 180 12.40 3.48 -2.75
C PHE A 180 12.59 4.50 -1.62
N VAL A 181 11.86 5.61 -1.71
CA VAL A 181 11.75 6.59 -0.62
C VAL A 181 10.28 6.87 -0.36
N LEU A 182 9.85 6.61 0.88
CA LEU A 182 8.50 6.92 1.34
C LEU A 182 8.54 8.22 2.13
N LYS A 183 7.83 9.24 1.64
CA LYS A 183 7.63 10.52 2.32
C LYS A 183 6.17 10.74 2.66
N TRP A 184 5.93 11.42 3.77
CA TRP A 184 4.60 11.72 4.24
C TRP A 184 4.57 13.04 5.01
N ARG A 185 3.40 13.66 5.05
CA ARG A 185 3.12 14.85 5.87
C ARG A 185 2.56 14.46 7.25
N LYS A 186 2.52 15.42 8.17
CA LYS A 186 2.16 15.21 9.59
C LYS A 186 0.78 14.56 9.82
N GLY A 187 -0.21 14.86 8.99
CA GLY A 187 -1.55 14.27 9.05
C GLY A 187 -1.59 12.77 8.75
N ALA A 188 -0.60 12.23 8.04
CA ALA A 188 -0.44 10.79 7.81
C ALA A 188 0.44 10.08 8.87
N GLN A 189 0.93 10.81 9.88
CA GLN A 189 1.91 10.28 10.84
C GLN A 189 1.34 9.22 11.78
N SER A 190 0.02 9.23 12.02
CA SER A 190 -0.69 8.22 12.82
C SER A 190 -0.50 6.81 12.24
N ILE A 191 -0.53 6.68 10.91
CA ILE A 191 -0.45 5.39 10.21
C ILE A 191 0.96 5.11 9.67
N ILE A 192 1.59 6.10 9.04
CA ILE A 192 2.98 6.02 8.57
C ILE A 192 3.87 6.81 9.53
N ASN A 193 4.53 6.10 10.42
CA ASN A 193 5.58 6.65 11.29
C ASN A 193 6.95 6.07 10.93
N PHE A 194 8.02 6.59 11.55
CA PHE A 194 9.39 6.15 11.26
C PHE A 194 9.60 4.64 11.40
N ARG A 195 8.95 4.00 12.38
CA ARG A 195 9.03 2.55 12.58
C ARG A 195 8.34 1.80 11.42
N THR A 196 7.12 2.21 11.06
CA THR A 196 6.38 1.65 9.93
C THR A 196 7.16 1.82 8.62
N ALA A 197 7.64 3.03 8.33
CA ALA A 197 8.42 3.32 7.13
C ALA A 197 9.72 2.50 7.07
N THR A 198 10.41 2.31 8.20
CA THR A 198 11.60 1.45 8.28
C THR A 198 11.27 -0.01 7.96
N ALA A 199 10.14 -0.53 8.46
CA ALA A 199 9.69 -1.89 8.17
C ALA A 199 9.27 -2.06 6.69
N MET A 200 8.57 -1.09 6.13
CA MET A 200 8.23 -1.04 4.71
C MET A 200 9.49 -1.02 3.85
N ASN A 201 10.49 -0.19 4.19
CA ASN A 201 11.73 -0.08 3.43
C ASN A 201 12.51 -1.41 3.38
N LYS A 202 12.49 -2.19 4.47
CA LYS A 202 13.05 -3.57 4.45
C LYS A 202 12.32 -4.46 3.44
N SER A 203 10.99 -4.35 3.36
CA SER A 203 10.17 -5.10 2.42
C SER A 203 10.40 -4.64 0.97
N PHE A 204 10.52 -3.33 0.74
CA PHE A 204 10.84 -2.77 -0.57
C PHE A 204 12.18 -3.29 -1.11
N ASN A 205 13.22 -3.25 -0.27
CA ASN A 205 14.54 -3.80 -0.60
C ASN A 205 14.48 -5.31 -0.90
N MET A 206 13.64 -6.06 -0.19
CA MET A 206 13.40 -7.47 -0.49
C MET A 206 12.73 -7.66 -1.86
N TYR A 207 11.77 -6.81 -2.22
CA TYR A 207 11.07 -6.91 -3.50
C TYR A 207 12.01 -6.67 -4.67
N ILE A 208 12.82 -5.60 -4.61
CA ILE A 208 13.83 -5.27 -5.63
C ILE A 208 14.78 -6.45 -5.90
N ARG A 209 15.19 -7.15 -4.84
CA ARG A 209 16.12 -8.30 -4.95
C ARG A 209 15.48 -9.54 -5.53
N ARG A 210 14.16 -9.71 -5.36
CA ARG A 210 13.46 -10.98 -5.64
C ARG A 210 12.65 -10.97 -6.92
N TYR A 211 12.17 -9.80 -7.34
CA TYR A 211 11.22 -9.67 -8.43
C TYR A 211 11.72 -8.73 -9.51
N SER A 212 11.03 -8.73 -10.66
CA SER A 212 11.25 -7.74 -11.72
C SER A 212 10.97 -6.32 -11.20
N LEU A 213 11.55 -5.32 -11.88
CA LEU A 213 11.41 -3.90 -11.53
C LEU A 213 9.94 -3.47 -11.40
N GLU A 214 9.13 -3.70 -12.45
CA GLU A 214 7.72 -3.33 -12.46
C GLU A 214 6.94 -4.01 -11.33
N TYR A 215 7.20 -5.30 -11.09
CA TYR A 215 6.51 -6.04 -10.05
C TYR A 215 6.94 -5.61 -8.65
N SER A 216 8.20 -5.20 -8.48
CA SER A 216 8.70 -4.60 -7.25
C SER A 216 7.98 -3.30 -6.92
N ILE A 217 7.79 -2.42 -7.91
CA ILE A 217 7.02 -1.17 -7.77
C ILE A 217 5.57 -1.48 -7.42
N LEU A 218 4.93 -2.39 -8.15
CA LEU A 218 3.57 -2.85 -7.88
C LEU A 218 3.41 -3.34 -6.44
N ARG A 219 4.33 -4.18 -5.96
CA ARG A 219 4.30 -4.71 -4.58
C ARG A 219 4.58 -3.65 -3.53
N ALA A 220 5.47 -2.70 -3.80
CA ALA A 220 5.73 -1.59 -2.89
C ALA A 220 4.49 -0.70 -2.72
N VAL A 221 3.84 -0.31 -3.83
CA VAL A 221 2.59 0.48 -3.79
C VAL A 221 1.46 -0.29 -3.11
N THR A 222 1.32 -1.59 -3.41
CA THR A 222 0.33 -2.46 -2.76
C THR A 222 0.54 -2.49 -1.25
N LEU A 223 1.78 -2.72 -0.79
CA LEU A 223 2.09 -2.75 0.63
C LEU A 223 1.76 -1.41 1.30
N THR A 224 2.14 -0.28 0.71
CA THR A 224 1.80 1.03 1.26
C THR A 224 0.28 1.24 1.31
N SER A 225 -0.45 0.86 0.26
CA SER A 225 -1.92 0.90 0.22
C SER A 225 -2.54 0.11 1.37
N GLN A 226 -2.10 -1.12 1.61
CA GLN A 226 -2.64 -1.99 2.66
C GLN A 226 -2.43 -1.47 4.08
N TYR A 227 -1.34 -0.74 4.32
CA TYR A 227 -1.16 -0.04 5.59
C TYR A 227 -2.13 1.14 5.71
N LEU A 228 -2.40 1.86 4.63
CA LEU A 228 -3.32 3.02 4.64
C LEU A 228 -4.79 2.62 4.76
N THR A 229 -5.17 1.45 4.24
CA THR A 229 -6.52 0.87 4.43
C THR A 229 -6.66 0.10 5.73
N GLU A 230 -5.62 0.08 6.57
CA GLU A 230 -5.55 -0.66 7.84
C GLU A 230 -5.79 -2.18 7.72
N GLU A 231 -5.69 -2.73 6.51
CA GLU A 231 -5.71 -4.19 6.27
C GLU A 231 -4.54 -4.90 6.95
N ILE A 232 -3.43 -4.18 7.14
CA ILE A 232 -2.25 -4.65 7.87
C ILE A 232 -2.07 -3.83 9.13
N ILE A 233 -2.34 -4.45 10.27
CA ILE A 233 -2.05 -3.86 11.58
C ILE A 233 -0.53 -3.86 11.80
N PRO A 234 0.11 -2.73 12.14
CA PRO A 234 1.54 -2.67 12.41
C PRO A 234 1.94 -3.66 13.53
N PRO A 235 3.12 -4.29 13.43
CA PRO A 235 3.49 -5.44 14.27
C PRO A 235 3.57 -5.16 15.78
N THR A 236 3.65 -3.89 16.20
CA THR A 236 3.62 -3.53 17.62
C THR A 236 2.21 -3.60 18.20
N GLN A 237 1.21 -3.25 17.39
CA GLN A 237 -0.18 -3.21 17.81
C GLN A 237 -0.74 -4.65 17.85
N THR A 238 -0.29 -5.54 16.96
CA THR A 238 -0.67 -6.96 17.02
C THR A 238 -0.17 -7.65 18.30
N ALA A 239 1.08 -7.44 18.70
CA ALA A 239 1.62 -8.05 19.92
C ALA A 239 0.90 -7.54 21.19
N GLN A 240 0.62 -6.24 21.28
CA GLN A 240 -0.10 -5.66 22.42
C GLN A 240 -1.57 -6.12 22.46
N ILE A 241 -2.26 -6.16 21.32
CA ILE A 241 -3.63 -6.66 21.22
C ILE A 241 -3.70 -8.14 21.62
N VAL A 242 -2.77 -8.96 21.13
CA VAL A 242 -2.71 -10.39 21.49
C VAL A 242 -2.50 -10.55 22.99
N VAL A 243 -1.55 -9.83 23.59
CA VAL A 243 -1.32 -9.89 25.04
C VAL A 243 -2.56 -9.44 25.82
N ALA A 244 -3.18 -8.32 25.45
CA ALA A 244 -4.39 -7.84 26.11
C ALA A 244 -5.56 -8.85 26.01
N LEU A 245 -5.77 -9.45 24.83
CA LEU A 245 -6.77 -10.49 24.63
C LEU A 245 -6.47 -11.73 25.49
N THR A 246 -5.21 -12.18 25.55
CA THR A 246 -4.85 -13.35 26.39
C THR A 246 -5.11 -13.10 27.87
N ILE A 247 -4.77 -11.92 28.38
CA ILE A 247 -5.04 -11.53 29.78
C ILE A 247 -6.56 -11.49 30.01
N GLY A 248 -7.32 -10.88 29.11
CA GLY A 248 -8.78 -10.80 29.21
C GLY A 248 -9.44 -12.18 29.27
N ILE A 249 -8.98 -13.13 28.44
CA ILE A 249 -9.49 -14.51 28.45
C ILE A 249 -9.15 -15.23 29.76
N VAL A 250 -7.91 -15.13 30.25
CA VAL A 250 -7.49 -15.80 31.49
C VAL A 250 -8.27 -15.26 32.69
N VAL A 251 -8.40 -13.94 32.80
CA VAL A 251 -9.16 -13.31 33.89
C VAL A 251 -10.65 -13.63 33.80
N GLY A 252 -11.23 -13.57 32.60
CA GLY A 252 -12.64 -13.89 32.37
C GLY A 252 -12.98 -15.34 32.72
N LEU A 253 -12.16 -16.30 32.30
CA LEU A 253 -12.32 -17.72 32.66
C LEU A 253 -12.12 -17.96 34.15
N GLY A 254 -11.16 -17.27 34.78
CA GLY A 254 -10.95 -17.34 36.22
C GLY A 254 -12.16 -16.85 37.02
N TYR A 255 -12.74 -15.72 36.62
CA TYR A 255 -13.93 -15.17 37.28
C TYR A 255 -15.15 -16.09 37.11
N LEU A 256 -15.36 -16.64 35.91
CA LEU A 256 -16.42 -17.60 35.64
C LEU A 256 -16.27 -18.87 36.50
N ALA A 257 -15.04 -19.40 36.63
CA ALA A 257 -14.78 -20.55 37.49
C ALA A 257 -15.10 -20.26 38.96
N CYS A 258 -14.72 -19.09 39.48
CA CYS A 258 -15.08 -18.68 40.84
C CYS A 258 -16.60 -18.62 41.05
N ILE A 259 -17.33 -18.03 40.11
CA ILE A 259 -18.80 -17.98 40.16
C ILE A 259 -19.38 -19.40 40.22
N LEU A 260 -18.94 -20.30 39.35
CA LEU A 260 -19.45 -21.67 39.30
C LEU A 260 -19.16 -22.45 40.58
N ILE A 261 -17.99 -22.24 41.21
CA ILE A 261 -17.67 -22.84 42.51
C ILE A 261 -18.62 -22.35 43.59
N VAL A 262 -18.84 -21.03 43.68
CA VAL A 262 -19.76 -20.44 44.68
C VAL A 262 -21.19 -20.96 44.49
N PHE A 263 -21.68 -21.03 43.25
CA PHE A 263 -23.01 -21.60 42.98
C PHE A 263 -23.09 -23.09 43.33
N SER A 264 -22.04 -23.86 43.03
CA SER A 264 -22.00 -25.29 43.38
C SER A 264 -22.00 -25.52 44.89
N ASP A 265 -21.30 -24.69 45.67
CA ASP A 265 -21.27 -24.82 47.12
C ASP A 265 -22.57 -24.32 47.77
N ALA A 266 -23.21 -23.27 47.21
CA ALA A 266 -24.53 -22.83 47.65
C ALA A 266 -25.60 -23.93 47.47
N GLN A 267 -25.53 -24.73 46.41
CA GLN A 267 -26.47 -25.85 46.21
C GLN A 267 -26.24 -27.02 47.18
N LYS A 268 -25.04 -27.23 47.70
CA LYS A 268 -24.76 -28.30 48.68
C LYS A 268 -25.32 -28.00 50.07
N GLY A 269 -25.53 -26.73 50.42
CA GLY A 269 -26.07 -26.33 51.72
C GLY A 269 -27.60 -26.42 51.86
N ASN A 270 -28.31 -26.72 50.77
CA ASN A 270 -29.78 -26.81 50.72
C ASN A 270 -30.30 -28.26 50.62
N ILE A 271 -29.50 -29.25 51.02
CA ILE A 271 -29.88 -30.67 51.14
C ILE A 271 -29.72 -31.10 52.59
#